data_AF-A0A2S7UUV6-F1
#
_entry.id   AF-A0A2S7UUV6-F1
#
_cell.length_a   1.000
_cell.length_b   1.000
_cell.length_c   1.000
_cell.angle_alpha   90.00
_cell.angle_beta   90.00
_cell.angle_gamma   90.00
#
_symmetry.space_group_name_H-M   'P 1'
#
loop_
_entity.id
_entity.type
_entity.pdbx_description
1 polymer ?
#
loop_
_entity_poly.entity_id
_entity_poly.type
_entity_poly.pdbx_seq_one_letter_code
_entity_poly.pdbx_strand_id
1 'polypeptide(L)'
;MLHNLPHICTHQDIKIKPIMKFTNIFSKSKSKAKAKLGSNTDKNELNSSIKNKGQDQNSQKQQLRKALNDLSHPVFPNGIYGQIAIDLQGDGFEVELPIVLGKFAPEIINLLQQQTELATPIKFTYKPTVTSKDKIKNIKLVVAVASGKGGVGKSTVTANLAACLALQGIKVGVLDADIYGPSVPIMFGLAGQSITSKDGKTMEPFERFGVSLNSIGFVVPEDKATVWRGPMASKALMQVINETNWPKLDILLVDMPPGTGDIQLTMSENIKCDGALIVTTPQNVALADAEKGINMFNKVNTPILGLVENMSQFVCDGCGKTHYLFGQDGGRSCADKHKVSLLAQLPLLPAVREGADKGTPYVLNKNLASENAALEYHQLAFSLMMQISKQTESVITLG
;
A
#
# COMPACT_ATOMS: atom_id res chain seq x y z
N MET A 1 9.01 1.68 63.01
CA MET A 1 7.71 2.07 62.44
C MET A 1 7.28 0.92 61.53
N LEU A 2 6.76 -0.18 62.07
CA LEU A 2 5.33 -0.47 62.36
C LEU A 2 4.39 -0.25 61.15
N HIS A 3 3.88 -1.41 60.66
CA HIS A 3 2.50 -1.68 60.17
C HIS A 3 2.04 -1.06 58.84
N ASN A 4 1.22 -1.67 57.98
CA ASN A 4 0.48 -2.94 57.95
C ASN A 4 -0.10 -3.15 56.54
N LEU A 5 -0.11 -4.38 56.02
CA LEU A 5 -1.15 -4.85 55.08
C LEU A 5 -1.43 -6.33 55.38
N PRO A 6 -2.70 -6.73 55.65
CA PRO A 6 -3.04 -8.12 55.97
C PRO A 6 -3.48 -8.91 54.74
N HIS A 7 -3.17 -10.21 54.78
CA HIS A 7 -3.80 -11.29 54.03
C HIS A 7 -5.26 -11.52 54.46
N ILE A 8 -6.10 -12.12 53.59
CA ILE A 8 -6.81 -13.41 53.82
C ILE A 8 -7.91 -13.71 52.75
N CYS A 9 -7.92 -14.98 52.30
CA CYS A 9 -9.00 -15.86 51.75
C CYS A 9 -9.78 -15.48 50.47
N THR A 10 -9.71 -16.23 49.34
CA THR A 10 -10.16 -17.60 48.96
C THR A 10 -11.63 -17.74 48.53
N HIS A 11 -11.79 -18.42 47.39
CA HIS A 11 -12.97 -19.09 46.80
C HIS A 11 -14.12 -18.23 46.25
N GLN A 12 -14.34 -18.34 44.93
CA GLN A 12 -15.57 -18.96 44.41
C GLN A 12 -15.46 -19.33 42.92
N ASP A 13 -15.49 -20.64 42.68
CA ASP A 13 -15.69 -21.29 41.40
C ASP A 13 -17.12 -21.06 40.88
N ILE A 14 -17.26 -20.51 39.68
CA ILE A 14 -18.55 -20.48 38.98
C ILE A 14 -18.63 -21.69 38.04
N LYS A 15 -19.38 -22.68 38.51
CA LYS A 15 -19.79 -23.89 37.78
C LYS A 15 -20.72 -23.53 36.60
N ILE A 16 -20.32 -23.90 35.39
CA ILE A 16 -21.20 -23.97 34.21
C ILE A 16 -22.01 -25.28 34.31
N LYS A 17 -23.34 -25.17 34.37
CA LYS A 17 -24.28 -26.30 34.28
C LYS A 17 -24.52 -26.69 32.80
N PRO A 18 -24.62 -27.99 32.47
CA PRO A 18 -24.99 -28.44 31.14
C PRO A 18 -26.52 -28.48 31.00
N ILE A 19 -27.06 -28.02 29.87
CA ILE A 19 -28.47 -28.27 29.49
C ILE A 19 -28.50 -29.33 28.40
N MET A 20 -29.41 -30.28 28.61
CA MET A 20 -29.59 -31.53 27.88
C MET A 20 -30.07 -31.37 26.44
N LYS A 21 -29.74 -32.43 25.68
CA LYS A 21 -30.30 -32.87 24.40
C LYS A 21 -31.81 -32.66 24.27
N PHE A 22 -32.25 -32.18 23.10
CA PHE A 22 -33.48 -32.65 22.48
C PHE A 22 -33.19 -33.13 21.05
N THR A 23 -33.75 -34.29 20.78
CA THR A 23 -33.56 -35.18 19.64
C THR A 23 -34.29 -34.71 18.39
N ASN A 24 -33.70 -35.06 17.23
CA ASN A 24 -34.38 -35.24 15.94
C ASN A 24 -35.77 -35.86 16.09
N ILE A 25 -36.78 -35.30 15.39
CA ILE A 25 -37.96 -35.97 14.85
C ILE A 25 -38.64 -35.01 13.84
N PHE A 26 -38.42 -35.24 12.54
CA PHE A 26 -39.40 -35.30 11.44
C PHE A 26 -38.79 -34.93 10.08
N SER A 27 -38.73 -35.96 9.26
CA SER A 27 -38.44 -35.99 7.84
C SER A 27 -39.66 -35.59 7.00
N LYS A 28 -39.37 -35.09 5.79
CA LYS A 28 -40.13 -35.24 4.54
C LYS A 28 -41.68 -35.22 4.62
N SER A 29 -42.28 -34.17 4.06
CA SER A 29 -43.25 -34.35 2.97
C SER A 29 -43.44 -33.08 2.15
N LYS A 30 -43.15 -33.18 0.85
CA LYS A 30 -43.61 -32.25 -0.17
C LYS A 30 -45.08 -32.57 -0.48
N SER A 31 -45.82 -31.51 -0.83
CA SER A 31 -46.94 -31.47 -1.78
C SER A 31 -48.38 -31.70 -1.26
N LYS A 32 -49.27 -30.84 -1.80
CA LYS A 32 -50.75 -30.74 -1.71
C LYS A 32 -51.24 -29.97 -0.46
N ALA A 33 -52.03 -28.89 -0.55
CA ALA A 33 -52.78 -28.29 -1.63
C ALA A 33 -53.04 -26.79 -1.36
N LYS A 34 -53.16 -26.03 -2.45
CA LYS A 34 -53.64 -24.64 -2.54
C LYS A 34 -55.05 -24.51 -1.95
N ALA A 35 -55.31 -23.45 -1.17
CA ALA A 35 -56.52 -22.61 -1.29
C ALA A 35 -56.50 -21.46 -0.26
N LYS A 36 -55.91 -20.33 -0.65
CA LYS A 36 -56.44 -18.99 -0.33
C LYS A 36 -55.95 -18.06 -1.43
N LEU A 37 -56.89 -17.58 -2.24
CA LEU A 37 -56.66 -16.58 -3.27
C LEU A 37 -56.10 -15.32 -2.60
N GLY A 38 -54.78 -15.14 -2.69
CA GLY A 38 -54.16 -13.80 -2.73
C GLY A 38 -54.13 -13.38 -4.19
N SER A 39 -54.57 -12.16 -4.46
CA SER A 39 -54.85 -11.65 -5.80
C SER A 39 -53.59 -11.64 -6.70
N ASN A 40 -53.76 -11.79 -8.02
CA ASN A 40 -52.65 -11.68 -8.99
C ASN A 40 -52.01 -10.27 -8.98
N THR A 41 -52.73 -9.29 -8.44
CA THR A 41 -52.30 -7.91 -8.16
C THR A 41 -51.25 -7.86 -7.05
N ASP A 42 -51.39 -8.61 -5.94
CA ASP A 42 -50.43 -8.59 -4.83
C ASP A 42 -49.04 -9.14 -5.22
N LYS A 43 -48.99 -10.16 -6.10
CA LYS A 43 -47.71 -10.72 -6.60
C LYS A 43 -47.03 -9.81 -7.62
N ASN A 44 -47.81 -9.09 -8.42
CA ASN A 44 -47.27 -8.11 -9.36
C ASN A 44 -46.81 -6.84 -8.63
N GLU A 45 -47.52 -6.40 -7.59
CA GLU A 45 -47.10 -5.29 -6.73
C GLU A 45 -45.86 -5.63 -5.92
N LEU A 46 -45.75 -6.84 -5.35
CA LEU A 46 -44.55 -7.29 -4.64
C LEU A 46 -43.35 -7.39 -5.60
N ASN A 47 -43.53 -7.98 -6.79
CA ASN A 47 -42.47 -8.07 -7.79
C ASN A 47 -42.07 -6.71 -8.37
N SER A 48 -43.01 -5.78 -8.53
CA SER A 48 -42.72 -4.41 -8.97
C SER A 48 -42.03 -3.59 -7.88
N SER A 49 -42.39 -3.77 -6.61
CA SER A 49 -41.74 -3.13 -5.45
C SER A 49 -40.32 -3.66 -5.23
N ILE A 50 -40.09 -4.97 -5.41
CA ILE A 50 -38.76 -5.58 -5.36
C ILE A 50 -37.90 -5.11 -6.54
N LYS A 51 -38.47 -5.01 -7.75
CA LYS A 51 -37.76 -4.47 -8.92
C LYS A 51 -37.42 -2.98 -8.77
N ASN A 52 -38.35 -2.17 -8.25
CA ASN A 52 -38.13 -0.74 -8.00
C ASN A 52 -37.08 -0.52 -6.90
N LYS A 53 -37.12 -1.30 -5.80
CA LYS A 53 -36.06 -1.28 -4.77
C LYS A 53 -34.70 -1.70 -5.32
N GLY A 54 -34.65 -2.72 -6.18
CA GLY A 54 -33.40 -3.16 -6.81
C GLY A 54 -32.83 -2.15 -7.84
N GLN A 55 -33.70 -1.45 -8.57
CA GLN A 55 -33.30 -0.36 -9.47
C GLN A 55 -32.79 0.87 -8.70
N ASP A 56 -33.46 1.25 -7.61
CA ASP A 56 -33.04 2.33 -6.72
C ASP A 56 -31.68 2.03 -6.07
N GLN A 57 -31.48 0.80 -5.57
CA GLN A 57 -30.20 0.35 -5.01
C GLN A 57 -29.04 0.41 -6.01
N ASN A 58 -29.25 -0.06 -7.24
CA ASN A 58 -28.22 0.01 -8.29
C ASN A 58 -27.90 1.46 -8.69
N SER A 59 -28.91 2.34 -8.71
CA SER A 59 -28.73 3.77 -8.94
C SER A 59 -27.87 4.41 -7.83
N GLN A 60 -28.18 4.13 -6.57
CA GLN A 60 -27.42 4.63 -5.42
C GLN A 60 -25.97 4.12 -5.40
N LYS A 61 -25.74 2.84 -5.72
CA LYS A 61 -24.38 2.28 -5.88
C LYS A 61 -23.59 3.01 -6.97
N GLN A 62 -24.22 3.31 -8.11
CA GLN A 62 -23.57 4.05 -9.20
C GLN A 62 -23.28 5.52 -8.82
N GLN A 63 -24.21 6.18 -8.12
CA GLN A 63 -24.01 7.53 -7.58
C GLN A 63 -22.83 7.56 -6.61
N LEU A 64 -22.76 6.60 -5.67
CA LEU A 64 -21.67 6.52 -4.71
C LEU A 64 -20.32 6.24 -5.40
N ARG A 65 -20.29 5.35 -6.40
CA ARG A 65 -19.08 5.10 -7.19
C ARG A 65 -18.61 6.35 -7.93
N LYS A 66 -19.53 7.13 -8.50
CA LYS A 66 -19.23 8.40 -9.17
C LYS A 66 -18.69 9.43 -8.16
N ALA A 67 -19.35 9.58 -7.01
CA ALA A 67 -18.91 10.51 -5.96
C ALA A 67 -17.52 10.16 -5.42
N LEU A 68 -17.21 8.87 -5.24
CA LEU A 68 -15.85 8.42 -4.88
C LEU A 68 -14.80 8.83 -5.93
N ASN A 69 -15.12 8.68 -7.22
CA ASN A 69 -14.21 9.03 -8.30
C ASN A 69 -14.03 10.54 -8.48
N ASP A 70 -15.08 11.32 -8.23
CA ASP A 70 -15.07 12.79 -8.35
C ASP A 70 -14.61 13.48 -7.05
N LEU A 71 -14.29 12.71 -6.01
CA LEU A 71 -13.92 13.21 -4.69
C LEU A 71 -12.60 14.00 -4.76
N SER A 72 -12.61 15.23 -4.26
CA SER A 72 -11.41 16.05 -4.13
C SER A 72 -11.12 16.32 -2.66
N HIS A 73 -9.91 15.99 -2.22
CA HIS A 73 -9.44 16.21 -0.86
C HIS A 73 -7.91 16.28 -0.84
N PRO A 74 -7.29 16.98 0.13
CA PRO A 74 -5.85 17.13 0.18
C PRO A 74 -5.06 15.82 0.06
N VAL A 75 -5.50 14.71 0.66
CA VAL A 75 -4.80 13.41 0.60
C VAL A 75 -5.11 12.61 -0.69
N PHE A 76 -6.28 12.82 -1.29
CA PHE A 76 -6.74 12.11 -2.50
C PHE A 76 -7.23 13.13 -3.52
N PRO A 77 -6.31 13.90 -4.13
CA PRO A 77 -6.67 15.00 -5.03
C PRO A 77 -7.30 14.52 -6.35
N ASN A 78 -7.11 13.25 -6.70
CA ASN A 78 -7.58 12.64 -7.95
C ASN A 78 -8.74 11.64 -7.74
N GLY A 79 -9.42 11.69 -6.58
CA GLY A 79 -10.49 10.76 -6.24
C GLY A 79 -10.03 9.37 -5.82
N ILE A 80 -11.00 8.52 -5.48
CA ILE A 80 -10.83 7.12 -5.08
C ILE A 80 -11.37 6.23 -6.20
N TYR A 81 -10.50 5.41 -6.80
CA TYR A 81 -10.81 4.59 -7.97
C TYR A 81 -10.09 3.23 -7.96
N GLY A 82 -10.38 2.38 -8.96
CA GLY A 82 -9.84 1.01 -9.09
C GLY A 82 -10.82 -0.05 -8.60
N GLN A 83 -10.31 -1.13 -8.01
CA GLN A 83 -11.09 -2.23 -7.43
C GLN A 83 -11.85 -1.77 -6.18
N ILE A 84 -13.00 -1.15 -6.42
CA ILE A 84 -13.95 -0.72 -5.40
C ILE A 84 -15.18 -1.63 -5.49
N ALA A 85 -15.52 -2.29 -4.39
CA ALA A 85 -16.78 -3.01 -4.26
C ALA A 85 -17.74 -2.18 -3.38
N ILE A 86 -19.00 -2.07 -3.80
CA ILE A 86 -20.02 -1.37 -3.03
C ILE A 86 -21.19 -2.32 -2.87
N ASP A 87 -21.44 -2.74 -1.64
CA ASP A 87 -22.51 -3.66 -1.29
C ASP A 87 -23.41 -3.11 -0.21
N LEU A 88 -24.69 -3.45 -0.29
CA LEU A 88 -25.65 -3.09 0.75
C LEU A 88 -25.63 -4.22 1.78
N GLN A 89 -25.21 -3.91 3.00
CA GLN A 89 -25.20 -4.85 4.12
C GLN A 89 -26.03 -4.29 5.27
N GLY A 90 -27.12 -4.99 5.61
CA GLY A 90 -28.07 -4.51 6.61
C GLY A 90 -28.76 -3.22 6.15
N ASP A 91 -28.56 -2.15 6.91
CA ASP A 91 -29.11 -0.82 6.68
C ASP A 91 -28.12 0.17 6.03
N GLY A 92 -26.89 -0.26 5.70
CA GLY A 92 -25.84 0.61 5.19
C GLY A 92 -25.12 0.09 3.94
N PHE A 93 -24.36 0.97 3.29
CA PHE A 93 -23.39 0.62 2.25
C PHE A 93 -22.04 0.26 2.86
N GLU A 94 -21.54 -0.92 2.53
CA GLU A 94 -20.15 -1.29 2.73
C GLU A 94 -19.36 -1.02 1.45
N VAL A 95 -18.32 -0.19 1.56
CA VAL A 95 -17.42 0.18 0.47
C VAL A 95 -16.06 -0.46 0.73
N GLU A 96 -15.76 -1.52 0.00
CA GLU A 96 -14.45 -2.18 0.02
C GLU A 96 -13.45 -1.37 -0.81
N LEU A 97 -12.34 -0.97 -0.18
CA LEU A 97 -11.26 -0.20 -0.81
C LEU A 97 -9.92 -0.93 -0.74
N PRO A 98 -9.00 -0.70 -1.70
CA PRO A 98 -7.66 -1.27 -1.68
C PRO A 98 -6.70 -0.55 -0.71
N ILE A 99 -7.22 0.37 0.12
CA ILE A 99 -6.47 1.12 1.13
C ILE A 99 -7.33 1.35 2.37
N VAL A 100 -6.68 1.56 3.51
CA VAL A 100 -7.32 1.98 4.75
C VAL A 100 -7.32 3.51 4.83
N LEU A 101 -8.50 4.11 4.94
CA LEU A 101 -8.65 5.56 5.05
C LEU A 101 -8.32 6.10 6.46
N GLY A 102 -8.34 5.25 7.48
CA GLY A 102 -7.92 5.58 8.84
C GLY A 102 -8.66 6.82 9.38
N LYS A 103 -7.89 7.82 9.84
CA LYS A 103 -8.44 9.07 10.39
C LYS A 103 -9.26 9.89 9.39
N PHE A 104 -9.07 9.69 8.08
CA PHE A 104 -9.79 10.42 7.04
C PHE A 104 -11.17 9.81 6.73
N ALA A 105 -11.47 8.60 7.22
CA ALA A 105 -12.73 7.92 6.91
C ALA A 105 -13.98 8.75 7.29
N PRO A 106 -14.10 9.37 8.48
CA PRO A 106 -15.28 10.13 8.85
C PRO A 106 -15.49 11.38 7.98
N GLU A 107 -14.39 12.08 7.65
CA GLU A 107 -14.42 13.26 6.78
C GLU A 107 -14.90 12.90 5.37
N ILE A 108 -14.37 11.80 4.81
CA ILE A 108 -14.78 11.28 3.50
C ILE A 108 -16.25 10.89 3.49
N ILE A 109 -16.72 10.19 4.54
CA ILE A 109 -18.13 9.80 4.64
C ILE A 109 -19.04 11.04 4.58
N ASN A 110 -18.69 12.09 5.33
CA ASN A 110 -19.47 13.34 5.32
C ASN A 110 -19.50 14.00 3.94
N LEU A 111 -18.34 14.08 3.25
CA LEU A 111 -18.26 14.61 1.89
C LEU A 111 -19.13 13.80 0.90
N LEU A 112 -19.09 12.47 0.98
CA LEU A 112 -19.89 11.61 0.11
C LEU A 112 -21.39 11.77 0.38
N GLN A 113 -21.80 11.83 1.66
CA GLN A 113 -23.20 12.02 2.03
C GLN A 113 -23.74 13.37 1.56
N GLN A 114 -22.94 14.44 1.63
CA GLN A 114 -23.31 15.75 1.11
C GLN A 114 -23.43 15.76 -0.42
N GLN A 115 -22.51 15.11 -1.12
CA GLN A 115 -22.51 15.08 -2.60
C GLN A 115 -23.61 14.19 -3.19
N THR A 116 -23.99 13.13 -2.49
CA THR A 116 -24.94 12.12 -3.00
C THR A 116 -26.36 12.28 -2.44
N GLU A 117 -26.54 13.12 -1.41
CA GLU A 117 -27.80 13.24 -0.65
C GLU A 117 -28.28 11.90 -0.04
N LEU A 118 -27.37 10.91 0.10
CA LEU A 118 -27.68 9.61 0.66
C LEU A 118 -27.79 9.68 2.18
N ALA A 119 -28.97 9.34 2.71
CA ALA A 119 -29.19 9.14 4.15
C ALA A 119 -28.64 7.79 4.65
N THR A 120 -28.34 6.86 3.74
CA THR A 120 -27.84 5.52 4.05
C THR A 120 -26.43 5.59 4.67
N PRO A 121 -26.17 4.95 5.82
CA PRO A 121 -24.84 4.89 6.42
C PRO A 121 -23.81 4.28 5.46
N ILE A 122 -22.60 4.84 5.44
CA ILE A 122 -21.47 4.33 4.65
C ILE A 122 -20.40 3.81 5.61
N LYS A 123 -19.89 2.61 5.36
CA LYS A 123 -18.77 2.00 6.08
C LYS A 123 -17.68 1.60 5.10
N PHE A 124 -16.46 2.07 5.36
CA PHE A 124 -15.29 1.62 4.59
C PHE A 124 -14.67 0.37 5.19
N THR A 125 -14.32 -0.58 4.32
CA THR A 125 -13.54 -1.75 4.69
C THR A 125 -12.36 -1.93 3.76
N TYR A 126 -11.28 -2.49 4.29
CA TYR A 126 -10.04 -2.69 3.53
C TYR A 126 -10.01 -4.08 2.92
N LYS A 127 -9.81 -4.12 1.59
CA LYS A 127 -9.59 -5.34 0.82
C LYS A 127 -8.28 -5.22 0.03
N PRO A 128 -7.21 -5.89 0.49
CA PRO A 128 -5.93 -5.89 -0.20
C PRO A 128 -6.10 -6.31 -1.67
N THR A 129 -5.49 -5.55 -2.58
CA THR A 129 -5.38 -5.98 -3.98
C THR A 129 -4.49 -7.22 -4.06
N VAL A 130 -4.93 -8.21 -4.83
CA VAL A 130 -4.20 -9.47 -5.05
C VAL A 130 -4.07 -9.67 -6.56
N THR A 131 -2.89 -10.09 -7.03
CA THR A 131 -2.68 -10.47 -8.43
C THR A 131 -2.82 -11.99 -8.58
N SER A 132 -3.19 -12.47 -9.77
CA SER A 132 -3.36 -13.91 -10.04
C SER A 132 -2.04 -14.69 -10.05
N LYS A 133 -0.91 -14.01 -9.86
CA LYS A 133 0.43 -14.57 -9.92
C LYS A 133 1.07 -14.41 -8.54
N ASP A 134 0.76 -15.32 -7.61
CA ASP A 134 1.52 -15.46 -6.36
C ASP A 134 2.93 -15.95 -6.73
N LYS A 135 3.93 -15.05 -6.69
CA LYS A 135 5.29 -15.35 -7.16
C LYS A 135 6.31 -15.50 -6.02
N ILE A 136 6.05 -14.88 -4.88
CA ILE A 136 6.85 -15.03 -3.65
C ILE A 136 5.89 -15.38 -2.53
N LYS A 137 6.24 -16.40 -1.74
CA LYS A 137 5.39 -16.92 -0.67
C LYS A 137 4.98 -15.80 0.30
N ASN A 138 3.71 -15.78 0.68
CA ASN A 138 3.12 -14.84 1.64
C ASN A 138 3.05 -13.36 1.20
N ILE A 139 3.37 -13.03 -0.06
CA ILE A 139 3.34 -11.65 -0.57
C ILE A 139 2.28 -11.52 -1.66
N LYS A 140 1.33 -10.60 -1.50
CA LYS A 140 0.26 -10.36 -2.49
C LYS A 140 0.68 -9.50 -3.67
N LEU A 141 1.58 -8.53 -3.44
CA LEU A 141 2.03 -7.57 -4.44
C LEU A 141 3.53 -7.30 -4.29
N VAL A 142 4.25 -7.27 -5.40
CA VAL A 142 5.67 -6.89 -5.46
C VAL A 142 5.83 -5.66 -6.34
N VAL A 143 6.31 -4.55 -5.76
CA VAL A 143 6.53 -3.29 -6.49
C VAL A 143 8.00 -2.95 -6.49
N ALA A 144 8.59 -2.84 -7.68
CA ALA A 144 9.94 -2.32 -7.83
C ALA A 144 9.93 -0.80 -7.68
N VAL A 145 10.78 -0.26 -6.81
CA VAL A 145 11.07 1.17 -6.74
C VAL A 145 12.42 1.39 -7.40
N ALA A 146 12.45 2.10 -8.52
CA ALA A 146 13.63 2.22 -9.36
C ALA A 146 13.94 3.67 -9.71
N SER A 147 15.19 3.92 -10.08
CA SER A 147 15.65 5.22 -10.54
C SER A 147 16.72 5.05 -11.60
N GLY A 148 16.70 5.87 -12.63
CA GLY A 148 17.68 5.81 -13.70
C GLY A 148 19.10 6.23 -13.29
N LYS A 149 19.26 6.94 -12.16
CA LYS A 149 20.56 7.37 -11.63
C LYS A 149 20.61 7.35 -10.11
N GLY A 150 21.82 7.34 -9.56
CA GLY A 150 22.07 7.52 -8.13
C GLY A 150 21.74 8.95 -7.67
N GLY A 151 21.39 9.11 -6.39
CA GLY A 151 21.23 10.42 -5.74
C GLY A 151 19.88 11.13 -5.96
N VAL A 152 18.92 10.54 -6.67
CA VAL A 152 17.55 11.11 -6.77
C VAL A 152 16.69 10.89 -5.52
N GLY A 153 17.22 10.20 -4.51
CA GLY A 153 16.50 9.89 -3.27
C GLY A 153 15.54 8.71 -3.34
N LYS A 154 15.76 7.76 -4.26
CA LYS A 154 14.97 6.52 -4.41
C LYS A 154 14.74 5.81 -3.07
N SER A 155 15.79 5.45 -2.34
CA SER A 155 15.70 4.75 -1.06
C SER A 155 14.97 5.57 0.01
N THR A 156 15.16 6.90 0.01
CA THR A 156 14.43 7.82 0.89
C THR A 156 12.93 7.82 0.60
N VAL A 157 12.55 7.82 -0.68
CA VAL A 157 11.15 7.70 -1.10
C VAL A 157 10.61 6.33 -0.68
N THR A 158 11.34 5.24 -0.92
CA THR A 158 10.94 3.88 -0.52
C THR A 158 10.69 3.78 0.99
N ALA A 159 11.60 4.28 1.82
CA ALA A 159 11.48 4.22 3.28
C ALA A 159 10.28 4.99 3.81
N ASN A 160 10.06 6.22 3.32
CA ASN A 160 8.94 7.05 3.75
C ASN A 160 7.59 6.53 3.22
N LEU A 161 7.56 6.03 1.98
CA LEU A 161 6.39 5.37 1.42
C LEU A 161 6.01 4.13 2.24
N ALA A 162 6.98 3.28 2.57
CA ALA A 162 6.76 2.07 3.36
C ALA A 162 6.18 2.38 4.74
N ALA A 163 6.79 3.34 5.45
CA ALA A 163 6.32 3.79 6.75
C ALA A 163 4.91 4.41 6.67
N CYS A 164 4.61 5.17 5.60
CA CYS A 164 3.29 5.74 5.38
C CYS A 164 2.21 4.67 5.16
N LEU A 165 2.49 3.67 4.33
CA LEU A 165 1.58 2.54 4.10
C LEU A 165 1.37 1.73 5.40
N ALA A 166 2.44 1.50 6.18
CA ALA A 166 2.34 0.82 7.47
C ALA A 166 1.52 1.61 8.50
N LEU A 167 1.62 2.94 8.53
CA LEU A 167 0.75 3.80 9.36
C LEU A 167 -0.73 3.68 8.96
N GLN A 168 -1.02 3.34 7.70
CA GLN A 168 -2.36 3.02 7.23
C GLN A 168 -2.76 1.56 7.54
N GLY A 169 -1.97 0.79 8.29
CA GLY A 169 -2.30 -0.59 8.65
C GLY A 169 -2.16 -1.59 7.50
N ILE A 170 -1.54 -1.19 6.39
CA ILE A 170 -1.13 -2.11 5.32
C ILE A 170 0.06 -2.93 5.83
N LYS A 171 0.10 -4.23 5.51
CA LYS A 171 1.24 -5.08 5.86
C LYS A 171 2.33 -4.91 4.82
N VAL A 172 3.39 -4.18 5.17
CA VAL A 172 4.43 -3.74 4.24
C VAL A 172 5.75 -4.44 4.53
N GLY A 173 6.37 -4.95 3.46
CA GLY A 173 7.78 -5.31 3.47
C GLY A 173 8.62 -4.32 2.64
N VAL A 174 9.87 -4.14 3.02
CA VAL A 174 10.90 -3.48 2.20
C VAL A 174 12.07 -4.42 2.04
N LEU A 175 12.44 -4.65 0.79
CA LEU A 175 13.68 -5.31 0.41
C LEU A 175 14.63 -4.28 -0.19
N ASP A 176 15.76 -4.08 0.45
CA ASP A 176 16.87 -3.32 -0.12
C ASP A 176 17.70 -4.20 -1.04
N ALA A 177 17.62 -3.90 -2.33
CA ALA A 177 18.31 -4.62 -3.38
C ALA A 177 19.50 -3.82 -3.94
N ASP A 178 19.85 -2.68 -3.33
CA ASP A 178 21.05 -1.92 -3.67
C ASP A 178 22.29 -2.54 -3.01
N ILE A 179 23.00 -3.35 -3.78
CA ILE A 179 24.15 -4.14 -3.30
C ILE A 179 25.38 -3.25 -3.07
N TYR A 180 25.48 -2.12 -3.75
CA TYR A 180 26.66 -1.25 -3.70
C TYR A 180 26.54 -0.16 -2.63
N GLY A 181 25.32 0.22 -2.27
CA GLY A 181 25.05 1.25 -1.27
C GLY A 181 23.75 1.01 -0.51
N PRO A 182 23.64 -0.09 0.25
CA PRO A 182 22.42 -0.40 0.99
C PRO A 182 22.10 0.73 1.96
N SER A 183 20.92 1.32 1.79
CA SER A 183 20.51 2.52 2.53
C SER A 183 19.42 2.23 3.55
N VAL A 184 18.67 1.15 3.37
CA VAL A 184 17.56 0.77 4.26
C VAL A 184 18.01 0.47 5.69
N PRO A 185 19.14 -0.23 5.95
CA PRO A 185 19.64 -0.43 7.31
C PRO A 185 19.81 0.90 8.07
N ILE A 186 20.37 1.91 7.41
CA ILE A 186 20.59 3.23 8.01
C ILE A 186 19.24 3.93 8.24
N MET A 187 18.39 4.00 7.21
CA MET A 187 17.12 4.75 7.24
C MET A 187 16.09 4.22 8.23
N PHE A 188 16.24 2.96 8.68
CA PHE A 188 15.38 2.34 9.70
C PHE A 188 16.07 2.13 11.06
N GLY A 189 17.30 2.66 11.24
CA GLY A 189 18.02 2.59 12.52
C GLY A 189 18.43 1.15 12.87
N LEU A 190 18.90 0.42 11.86
CA LEU A 190 19.38 -0.96 11.89
C LEU A 190 20.82 -1.06 11.34
N ALA A 191 21.55 0.05 11.23
CA ALA A 191 22.96 0.03 10.83
C ALA A 191 23.78 -0.85 11.79
N GLY A 192 24.71 -1.63 11.24
CA GLY A 192 25.51 -2.60 11.98
C GLY A 192 24.76 -3.87 12.44
N GLN A 193 23.47 -4.01 12.11
CA GLN A 193 22.74 -5.26 12.37
C GLN A 193 23.05 -6.30 11.29
N SER A 194 23.16 -7.56 11.70
CA SER A 194 23.30 -8.70 10.78
C SER A 194 22.10 -9.64 10.93
N ILE A 195 21.62 -10.17 9.82
CA ILE A 195 20.56 -11.18 9.86
C ILE A 195 21.10 -12.47 10.47
N THR A 196 20.28 -13.07 11.34
CA THR A 196 20.55 -14.39 11.88
C THR A 196 19.72 -15.42 11.12
N SER A 197 20.36 -16.52 10.74
CA SER A 197 19.65 -17.70 10.23
C SER A 197 19.52 -18.71 11.36
N LYS A 198 18.28 -19.08 11.71
CA LYS A 198 18.01 -20.05 12.79
C LYS A 198 18.26 -21.49 12.35
N ASP A 199 18.07 -21.77 11.07
CA ASP A 199 18.15 -23.11 10.46
C ASP A 199 19.33 -23.25 9.47
N GLY A 200 20.13 -22.19 9.30
CA GLY A 200 21.22 -22.10 8.32
C GLY A 200 20.76 -22.01 6.87
N LYS A 201 19.46 -21.83 6.61
CA LYS A 201 18.86 -21.81 5.27
C LYS A 201 18.00 -20.56 5.03
N THR A 202 17.20 -20.17 6.01
CA THR A 202 16.25 -19.07 5.89
C THR A 202 16.66 -17.90 6.77
N MET A 203 16.17 -16.72 6.39
CA MET A 203 16.48 -15.43 7.01
C MET A 203 15.22 -14.85 7.61
N GLU A 204 15.31 -14.36 8.85
CA GLU A 204 14.22 -13.60 9.47
C GLU A 204 14.37 -12.12 9.11
N PRO A 205 13.34 -11.46 8.54
CA PRO A 205 13.39 -10.03 8.32
C PRO A 205 13.38 -9.29 9.66
N PHE A 206 13.97 -8.10 9.71
CA PHE A 206 13.84 -7.21 10.84
C PHE A 206 12.46 -6.55 10.84
N GLU A 207 11.92 -6.25 12.02
CA GLU A 207 10.65 -5.52 12.15
C GLU A 207 10.90 -4.15 12.79
N ARG A 208 10.59 -3.07 12.06
CA ARG A 208 10.67 -1.70 12.59
C ARG A 208 9.53 -0.86 12.05
N PHE A 209 8.91 -0.08 12.94
CA PHE A 209 7.83 0.85 12.59
C PHE A 209 6.66 0.22 11.81
N GLY A 210 6.38 -1.07 12.06
CA GLY A 210 5.35 -1.83 11.34
C GLY A 210 5.74 -2.29 9.93
N VAL A 211 7.03 -2.22 9.57
CA VAL A 211 7.58 -2.64 8.29
C VAL A 211 8.55 -3.81 8.50
N SER A 212 8.33 -4.90 7.74
CA SER A 212 9.26 -6.02 7.64
C SER A 212 10.41 -5.66 6.69
N LEU A 213 11.65 -5.78 7.13
CA LEU A 213 12.82 -5.24 6.46
C LEU A 213 13.83 -6.35 6.18
N ASN A 214 14.26 -6.45 4.93
CA ASN A 214 15.46 -7.20 4.60
C ASN A 214 16.35 -6.37 3.66
N SER A 215 17.65 -6.61 3.71
CA SER A 215 18.66 -5.93 2.92
C SER A 215 19.81 -6.89 2.69
N ILE A 216 20.40 -6.83 1.51
CA ILE A 216 21.70 -7.45 1.26
C ILE A 216 22.76 -6.93 2.25
N GLY A 217 22.64 -5.69 2.72
CA GLY A 217 23.50 -5.10 3.74
C GLY A 217 23.43 -5.79 5.10
N PHE A 218 22.39 -6.58 5.40
CA PHE A 218 22.34 -7.38 6.64
C PHE A 218 23.07 -8.72 6.54
N VAL A 219 23.34 -9.19 5.31
CA VAL A 219 23.97 -10.48 5.03
C VAL A 219 25.48 -10.32 4.87
N VAL A 220 25.94 -9.12 4.51
CA VAL A 220 27.32 -8.84 4.14
C VAL A 220 27.99 -7.98 5.22
N PRO A 221 29.07 -8.47 5.86
CA PRO A 221 29.85 -7.67 6.80
C PRO A 221 30.48 -6.43 6.14
N GLU A 222 30.35 -5.26 6.78
CA GLU A 222 30.88 -3.96 6.30
C GLU A 222 32.41 -3.95 6.10
N ASP A 223 33.13 -4.87 6.75
CA ASP A 223 34.60 -4.94 6.79
C ASP A 223 35.23 -5.72 5.62
N LYS A 224 34.44 -6.48 4.85
CA LYS A 224 34.91 -7.24 3.69
C LYS A 224 34.51 -6.52 2.42
N ALA A 225 35.43 -5.68 1.92
CA ALA A 225 35.43 -5.17 0.55
C ALA A 225 35.51 -6.32 -0.46
N THR A 226 34.41 -7.06 -0.59
CA THR A 226 34.25 -8.16 -1.51
C THR A 226 33.79 -7.57 -2.83
N VAL A 227 34.56 -7.80 -3.89
CA VAL A 227 34.17 -7.38 -5.24
C VAL A 227 32.96 -8.20 -5.66
N TRP A 228 31.78 -7.59 -5.59
CA TRP A 228 30.53 -8.18 -6.06
C TRP A 228 30.51 -8.23 -7.58
N ARG A 229 30.85 -9.39 -8.14
CA ARG A 229 30.61 -9.65 -9.57
C ARG A 229 29.12 -9.86 -9.80
N GLY A 230 28.59 -9.33 -10.90
CA GLY A 230 27.15 -9.33 -11.22
C GLY A 230 26.40 -10.65 -10.93
N PRO A 231 26.91 -11.83 -11.34
CA PRO A 231 26.25 -13.11 -11.04
C PRO A 231 26.16 -13.46 -9.55
N MET A 232 27.18 -13.11 -8.76
CA MET A 232 27.14 -13.33 -7.29
C MET A 232 26.13 -12.41 -6.63
N ALA A 233 26.12 -11.14 -7.05
CA ALA A 233 25.21 -10.12 -6.58
C ALA A 233 23.75 -10.51 -6.84
N SER A 234 23.45 -10.93 -8.08
CA SER A 234 22.13 -11.42 -8.45
C SER A 234 21.74 -12.68 -7.67
N LYS A 235 22.65 -13.65 -7.48
CA LYS A 235 22.36 -14.86 -6.71
C LYS A 235 22.04 -14.56 -5.24
N ALA A 236 22.85 -13.73 -4.59
CA ALA A 236 22.65 -13.34 -3.21
C ALA A 236 21.31 -12.60 -3.03
N LEU A 237 20.97 -11.70 -3.95
CA LEU A 237 19.67 -11.05 -3.91
C LEU A 237 18.50 -12.04 -4.09
N MET A 238 18.58 -12.95 -5.06
CA MET A 238 17.54 -13.97 -5.23
C MET A 238 17.41 -14.86 -3.98
N GLN A 239 18.51 -15.09 -3.28
CA GLN A 239 18.51 -15.76 -1.99
C GLN A 239 17.76 -14.92 -0.95
N VAL A 240 18.08 -13.65 -0.80
CA VAL A 240 17.35 -12.74 0.12
C VAL A 240 15.86 -12.71 -0.21
N ILE A 241 15.47 -12.67 -1.48
CA ILE A 241 14.05 -12.63 -1.86
C ILE A 241 13.33 -13.92 -1.49
N ASN A 242 13.88 -15.07 -1.88
CA ASN A 242 13.19 -16.35 -1.81
C ASN A 242 13.36 -17.08 -0.47
N GLU A 243 14.46 -16.83 0.23
CA GLU A 243 14.83 -17.49 1.49
C GLU A 243 14.59 -16.59 2.71
N THR A 244 13.95 -15.44 2.54
CA THR A 244 13.40 -14.68 3.67
C THR A 244 12.05 -15.25 4.09
N ASN A 245 11.89 -15.47 5.39
CA ASN A 245 10.62 -15.83 6.01
C ASN A 245 9.71 -14.61 6.10
N TRP A 246 9.28 -14.08 4.95
CA TRP A 246 8.35 -12.96 4.91
C TRP A 246 7.05 -13.33 5.64
N PRO A 247 6.56 -12.46 6.55
CA PRO A 247 5.21 -12.61 7.09
C PRO A 247 4.18 -12.41 5.97
N LYS A 248 2.89 -12.51 6.29
CA LYS A 248 1.84 -12.18 5.32
C LYS A 248 1.89 -10.68 5.02
N LEU A 249 2.37 -10.33 3.82
CA LEU A 249 2.47 -8.96 3.35
C LEU A 249 1.40 -8.67 2.29
N ASP A 250 0.83 -7.49 2.38
CA ASP A 250 -0.03 -6.96 1.33
C ASP A 250 0.81 -6.38 0.18
N ILE A 251 1.99 -5.82 0.50
CA ILE A 251 2.92 -5.27 -0.48
C ILE A 251 4.37 -5.44 -0.03
N LEU A 252 5.24 -5.86 -0.95
CA LEU A 252 6.69 -5.81 -0.83
C LEU A 252 7.23 -4.72 -1.77
N LEU A 253 7.86 -3.70 -1.20
CA LEU A 253 8.59 -2.68 -1.96
C LEU A 253 10.04 -3.14 -2.14
N VAL A 254 10.50 -3.24 -3.38
CA VAL A 254 11.88 -3.62 -3.70
C VAL A 254 12.66 -2.36 -4.10
N ASP A 255 13.55 -1.91 -3.24
CA ASP A 255 14.44 -0.77 -3.51
C ASP A 255 15.56 -1.20 -4.46
N MET A 256 15.34 -1.00 -5.76
CA MET A 256 16.24 -1.48 -6.82
C MET A 256 17.57 -0.72 -6.80
N PRO A 257 18.70 -1.28 -7.26
CA PRO A 257 19.92 -0.52 -7.47
C PRO A 257 19.69 0.59 -8.52
N PRO A 258 20.49 1.67 -8.49
CA PRO A 258 20.38 2.76 -9.46
C PRO A 258 20.85 2.33 -10.85
N GLY A 259 20.32 2.98 -11.89
CA GLY A 259 20.78 2.85 -13.26
C GLY A 259 19.74 2.27 -14.20
N THR A 260 20.23 1.65 -15.27
CA THR A 260 19.53 0.67 -16.10
C THR A 260 20.52 -0.38 -16.61
N GLY A 261 21.51 -0.72 -15.78
CA GLY A 261 22.57 -1.67 -16.12
C GLY A 261 22.13 -3.13 -16.02
N ASP A 262 23.03 -4.05 -16.38
CA ASP A 262 22.73 -5.49 -16.49
C ASP A 262 22.17 -6.10 -15.20
N ILE A 263 22.63 -5.65 -14.02
CA ILE A 263 22.12 -6.13 -12.72
C ILE A 263 20.64 -5.78 -12.55
N GLN A 264 20.25 -4.55 -12.85
CA GLN A 264 18.87 -4.12 -12.69
C GLN A 264 17.96 -4.76 -13.74
N LEU A 265 18.44 -4.98 -14.96
CA LEU A 265 17.70 -5.73 -15.97
C LEU A 265 17.50 -7.19 -15.53
N THR A 266 18.59 -7.87 -15.15
CA THR A 266 18.55 -9.25 -14.63
C THR A 266 17.62 -9.35 -13.42
N MET A 267 17.65 -8.36 -12.53
CA MET A 267 16.74 -8.31 -11.39
C MET A 267 15.30 -8.07 -11.81
N SER A 268 15.04 -7.19 -12.77
CA SER A 268 13.68 -6.91 -13.24
C SER A 268 13.08 -8.09 -14.02
N GLU A 269 13.91 -8.92 -14.66
CA GLU A 269 13.49 -10.16 -15.32
C GLU A 269 13.19 -11.29 -14.31
N ASN A 270 14.02 -11.42 -13.27
CA ASN A 270 13.90 -12.51 -12.29
C ASN A 270 12.89 -12.18 -11.18
N ILE A 271 12.90 -10.94 -10.69
CA ILE A 271 11.90 -10.42 -9.75
C ILE A 271 10.69 -10.07 -10.60
N LYS A 272 9.76 -11.00 -10.65
CA LYS A 272 8.52 -10.81 -11.38
C LYS A 272 7.62 -9.83 -10.62
N CYS A 273 7.90 -8.54 -10.72
CA CYS A 273 7.11 -7.48 -10.11
C CYS A 273 5.69 -7.41 -10.69
N ASP A 274 4.75 -6.87 -9.93
CA ASP A 274 3.39 -6.53 -10.36
C ASP A 274 3.33 -5.10 -10.92
N GLY A 275 4.33 -4.28 -10.61
CA GLY A 275 4.54 -2.99 -11.24
C GLY A 275 5.84 -2.32 -10.79
N ALA A 276 6.17 -1.21 -11.44
CA ALA A 276 7.33 -0.39 -11.14
C ALA A 276 6.95 1.06 -10.86
N LEU A 277 7.54 1.62 -9.80
CA LEU A 277 7.49 3.02 -9.43
C LEU A 277 8.84 3.67 -9.78
N ILE A 278 8.82 4.71 -10.62
CA ILE A 278 10.03 5.38 -11.10
C ILE A 278 10.27 6.67 -10.32
N VAL A 279 11.38 6.76 -9.60
CA VAL A 279 11.78 7.97 -8.87
C VAL A 279 12.77 8.78 -9.72
N THR A 280 12.51 10.08 -9.84
CA THR A 280 13.36 11.03 -10.55
C THR A 280 13.42 12.37 -9.83
N THR A 281 14.07 13.35 -10.45
CA THR A 281 14.12 14.77 -10.03
C THR A 281 13.87 15.65 -11.27
N PRO A 282 13.49 16.92 -11.14
CA PRO A 282 13.12 17.75 -12.30
C PRO A 282 14.24 17.97 -13.34
N GLN A 283 15.49 17.73 -12.97
CA GLN A 283 16.66 18.01 -13.82
C GLN A 283 16.74 17.08 -15.05
N ASN A 284 17.04 17.66 -16.23
CA ASN A 284 17.07 16.96 -17.52
C ASN A 284 17.88 15.65 -17.52
N VAL A 285 19.03 15.62 -16.84
CA VAL A 285 19.86 14.41 -16.76
C VAL A 285 19.13 13.29 -16.02
N ALA A 286 18.44 13.61 -14.91
CA ALA A 286 17.63 12.61 -14.19
C ALA A 286 16.44 12.13 -15.02
N LEU A 287 15.81 13.04 -15.75
CA LEU A 287 14.67 12.71 -16.62
C LEU A 287 15.10 11.74 -17.73
N ALA A 288 16.21 11.99 -18.40
CA ALA A 288 16.74 11.11 -19.44
C ALA A 288 16.97 9.68 -18.91
N ASP A 289 17.44 9.53 -17.67
CA ASP A 289 17.62 8.22 -17.08
C ASP A 289 16.30 7.60 -16.59
N ALA A 290 15.33 8.40 -16.14
CA ALA A 290 13.98 7.92 -15.85
C ALA A 290 13.29 7.37 -17.11
N GLU A 291 13.47 8.01 -18.28
CA GLU A 291 12.97 7.50 -19.56
C GLU A 291 13.56 6.12 -19.90
N LYS A 292 14.86 5.93 -19.66
CA LYS A 292 15.51 4.61 -19.82
C LYS A 292 14.90 3.58 -18.86
N GLY A 293 14.65 3.96 -17.61
CA GLY A 293 14.00 3.09 -16.62
C GLY A 293 12.60 2.64 -17.05
N ILE A 294 11.78 3.57 -17.55
CA ILE A 294 10.46 3.29 -18.12
C ILE A 294 10.59 2.27 -19.27
N ASN A 295 11.51 2.52 -20.21
CA ASN A 295 11.73 1.64 -21.36
C ASN A 295 12.22 0.25 -20.94
N MET A 296 13.06 0.15 -19.91
CA MET A 296 13.56 -1.11 -19.38
C MET A 296 12.43 -1.98 -18.80
N PHE A 297 11.58 -1.42 -17.94
CA PHE A 297 10.46 -2.17 -17.36
C PHE A 297 9.40 -2.55 -18.41
N ASN A 298 9.18 -1.69 -19.41
CA ASN A 298 8.33 -2.04 -20.56
C ASN A 298 8.88 -3.26 -21.32
N LYS A 299 10.19 -3.36 -21.53
CA LYS A 299 10.82 -4.53 -22.21
C LYS A 299 10.60 -5.84 -21.45
N VAL A 300 10.60 -5.80 -20.12
CA VAL A 300 10.35 -6.98 -19.27
C VAL A 300 8.88 -7.15 -18.90
N ASN A 301 7.97 -6.46 -19.59
CA ASN A 301 6.51 -6.52 -19.41
C ASN A 301 6.05 -6.24 -17.97
N THR A 302 6.75 -5.34 -17.27
CA THR A 302 6.34 -4.87 -15.94
C THR A 302 5.60 -3.53 -16.09
N PRO A 303 4.33 -3.42 -15.63
CA PRO A 303 3.58 -2.17 -15.73
C PRO A 303 4.24 -1.03 -14.97
N ILE A 304 4.32 0.16 -15.58
CA ILE A 304 4.72 1.38 -14.87
C ILE A 304 3.52 1.90 -14.10
N LEU A 305 3.59 1.83 -12.77
CA LEU A 305 2.55 2.35 -11.88
C LEU A 305 2.53 3.88 -11.86
N GLY A 306 3.71 4.49 -12.01
CA GLY A 306 3.85 5.92 -12.20
C GLY A 306 5.24 6.45 -11.89
N LEU A 307 5.36 7.77 -11.94
CA LEU A 307 6.56 8.53 -11.61
C LEU A 307 6.38 9.27 -10.29
N VAL A 308 7.48 9.39 -9.55
CA VAL A 308 7.63 10.31 -8.42
C VAL A 308 8.72 11.31 -8.78
N GLU A 309 8.37 12.59 -8.79
CA GLU A 309 9.36 13.66 -8.91
C GLU A 309 9.78 14.09 -7.50
N ASN A 310 10.94 13.61 -7.07
CA ASN A 310 11.53 14.01 -5.80
C ASN A 310 12.29 15.34 -5.94
N MET A 311 12.50 16.04 -4.82
CA MET A 311 13.20 17.32 -4.77
C MET A 311 12.61 18.35 -5.76
N SER A 312 11.28 18.36 -5.91
CA SER A 312 10.56 19.16 -6.91
C SER A 312 10.66 20.66 -6.64
N GLN A 313 10.63 21.04 -5.36
CA GLN A 313 10.69 22.43 -4.91
C GLN A 313 11.29 22.53 -3.51
N PHE A 314 11.85 23.69 -3.19
CA PHE A 314 12.28 24.06 -1.84
C PHE A 314 11.57 25.35 -1.44
N VAL A 315 10.88 25.35 -0.30
CA VAL A 315 10.27 26.56 0.26
C VAL A 315 11.20 27.10 1.34
N CYS A 316 11.65 28.35 1.20
CA CYS A 316 12.56 28.95 2.17
C CYS A 316 11.83 29.27 3.49
N ASP A 317 12.27 28.68 4.59
CA ASP A 317 11.68 28.87 5.92
C ASP A 317 11.73 30.33 6.43
N GLY A 318 12.65 31.15 5.89
CA GLY A 318 12.82 32.54 6.31
C GLY A 318 11.92 33.53 5.57
N CYS A 319 11.67 33.32 4.27
CA CYS A 319 10.93 34.28 3.43
C CYS A 319 9.69 33.70 2.74
N GLY A 320 9.44 32.40 2.86
CA GLY A 320 8.31 31.70 2.24
C GLY A 320 8.40 31.55 0.72
N LYS A 321 9.51 31.98 0.08
CA LYS A 321 9.70 31.89 -1.36
C LYS A 321 9.91 30.43 -1.78
N THR A 322 9.21 30.01 -2.83
CA THR A 322 9.43 28.73 -3.50
C THR A 322 10.58 28.82 -4.50
N HIS A 323 11.50 27.85 -4.45
CA HIS A 323 12.67 27.71 -5.30
C HIS A 323 12.64 26.35 -6.02
N TYR A 324 12.79 26.38 -7.34
CA TYR A 324 12.87 25.19 -8.19
C TYR A 324 14.34 24.86 -8.51
N LEU A 325 15.08 24.42 -7.48
CA LEU A 325 16.55 24.28 -7.54
C LEU A 325 17.03 23.34 -8.66
N PHE A 326 16.23 22.34 -9.01
CA PHE A 326 16.57 21.32 -10.02
C PHE A 326 15.75 21.46 -11.30
N GLY A 327 15.00 22.55 -11.47
CA GLY A 327 14.01 22.72 -12.53
C GLY A 327 12.59 22.49 -12.02
N GLN A 328 11.62 22.66 -12.92
CA GLN A 328 10.19 22.62 -12.62
C GLN A 328 9.46 21.73 -13.64
N ASP A 329 8.52 20.93 -13.17
CA ASP A 329 7.60 20.11 -13.99
C ASP A 329 8.26 19.14 -14.99
N GLY A 330 9.52 18.76 -14.73
CA GLY A 330 10.28 17.84 -15.56
C GLY A 330 9.69 16.42 -15.53
N GLY A 331 9.37 15.93 -14.34
CA GLY A 331 8.71 14.66 -14.10
C GLY A 331 7.30 14.62 -14.66
N ARG A 332 6.56 15.74 -14.61
CA ARG A 332 5.24 15.87 -15.26
C ARG A 332 5.36 15.71 -16.76
N SER A 333 6.28 16.46 -17.37
CA SER A 333 6.54 16.40 -18.81
C SER A 333 6.96 15.00 -19.26
N CYS A 334 7.81 14.33 -18.48
CA CYS A 334 8.20 12.94 -18.72
C CYS A 334 7.02 11.97 -18.60
N ALA A 335 6.20 12.11 -17.57
CA ALA A 335 5.01 11.29 -17.35
C ALA A 335 4.03 11.41 -18.53
N ASP A 336 3.75 12.63 -18.98
CA ASP A 336 2.87 12.90 -20.12
C ASP A 336 3.40 12.32 -21.43
N LYS A 337 4.70 12.53 -21.71
CA LYS A 337 5.38 11.98 -22.89
C LYS A 337 5.26 10.45 -22.97
N HIS A 338 5.40 9.78 -21.84
CA HIS A 338 5.37 8.32 -21.76
C HIS A 338 3.98 7.74 -21.43
N LYS A 339 2.94 8.59 -21.32
CA LYS A 339 1.56 8.20 -20.99
C LYS A 339 1.46 7.39 -19.69
N VAL A 340 2.23 7.78 -18.69
CA VAL A 340 2.26 7.20 -17.35
C VAL A 340 1.80 8.24 -16.33
N SER A 341 1.35 7.81 -15.16
CA SER A 341 0.84 8.74 -14.15
C SER A 341 1.98 9.38 -13.34
N LEU A 342 1.94 10.69 -13.10
CA LEU A 342 2.74 11.33 -12.06
C LEU A 342 2.00 11.17 -10.72
N LEU A 343 2.59 10.45 -9.77
CA LEU A 343 1.92 10.10 -8.51
C LEU A 343 2.15 11.14 -7.41
N ALA A 344 3.31 11.80 -7.42
CA ALA A 344 3.63 12.85 -6.46
C ALA A 344 4.80 13.72 -6.94
N GLN A 345 4.81 14.96 -6.47
CA GLN A 345 5.95 15.87 -6.49
C GLN A 345 6.35 16.12 -5.04
N LEU A 346 7.49 15.57 -4.62
CA LEU A 346 7.95 15.63 -3.23
C LEU A 346 8.92 16.81 -3.03
N PRO A 347 8.66 17.71 -2.08
CA PRO A 347 9.55 18.85 -1.82
C PRO A 347 10.89 18.41 -1.23
N LEU A 348 11.92 19.22 -1.46
CA LEU A 348 13.22 19.09 -0.82
C LEU A 348 13.14 19.67 0.59
N LEU A 349 13.12 18.81 1.61
CA LEU A 349 12.98 19.20 3.01
C LEU A 349 14.19 18.74 3.85
N PRO A 350 14.82 19.60 4.68
CA PRO A 350 15.88 19.19 5.59
C PRO A 350 15.45 18.07 6.54
N ALA A 351 14.20 18.12 7.01
CA ALA A 351 13.63 17.12 7.91
C ALA A 351 13.59 15.70 7.31
N VAL A 352 13.50 15.57 5.99
CA VAL A 352 13.54 14.27 5.30
C VAL A 352 14.92 13.63 5.41
N ARG A 353 15.98 14.41 5.17
CA ARG A 353 17.37 13.97 5.39
C ARG A 353 17.61 13.64 6.87
N GLU A 354 17.19 14.52 7.78
CA GLU A 354 17.36 14.29 9.22
C GLU A 354 16.72 12.99 9.70
N GLY A 355 15.52 12.67 9.21
CA GLY A 355 14.85 11.42 9.53
C GLY A 355 15.65 10.21 9.04
N ALA A 356 16.16 10.26 7.81
CA ALA A 356 17.01 9.22 7.25
C ALA A 356 18.28 9.01 8.08
N ASP A 357 18.99 10.08 8.44
CA ASP A 357 20.24 10.01 9.21
C ASP A 357 20.01 9.51 10.65
N LYS A 358 18.85 9.83 11.25
CA LYS A 358 18.45 9.35 12.58
C LYS A 358 17.87 7.93 12.55
N GLY A 359 17.71 7.33 11.37
CA GLY A 359 17.10 6.01 11.22
C GLY A 359 15.62 5.95 11.58
N THR A 360 14.90 7.07 11.42
CA THR A 360 13.46 7.17 11.64
C THR A 360 12.84 7.92 10.46
N PRO A 361 12.13 7.24 9.53
CA PRO A 361 11.52 7.87 8.38
C PRO A 361 10.73 9.14 8.74
N TYR A 362 10.88 10.19 7.92
CA TYR A 362 10.31 11.52 8.16
C TYR A 362 8.80 11.52 8.41
N VAL A 363 8.05 10.66 7.71
CA VAL A 363 6.60 10.52 7.91
C VAL A 363 6.21 10.07 9.32
N LEU A 364 7.15 9.53 10.12
CA LEU A 364 6.92 9.10 11.50
C LEU A 364 7.21 10.22 12.52
N ASN A 365 7.70 11.38 12.09
CA ASN A 365 8.07 12.46 12.98
C ASN A 365 6.82 13.14 13.56
N LYS A 366 6.51 12.83 14.82
CA LYS A 366 5.36 13.37 15.57
C LYS A 366 5.53 14.83 16.00
N ASN A 367 6.73 15.39 15.92
CA ASN A 367 7.02 16.76 16.33
C ASN A 367 6.84 17.78 15.19
N LEU A 368 6.35 17.33 14.02
CA LEU A 368 6.05 18.24 12.93
C LEU A 368 4.83 19.08 13.31
N ALA A 369 5.01 20.40 13.32
CA ALA A 369 4.07 21.37 13.88
C ALA A 369 2.73 21.48 13.13
N SER A 370 2.58 20.79 11.98
CA SER A 370 1.37 20.86 11.14
C SER A 370 0.64 19.53 11.06
N GLU A 371 -0.69 19.56 11.10
CA GLU A 371 -1.56 18.40 10.82
C GLU A 371 -1.36 17.81 9.41
N ASN A 372 -0.80 18.59 8.49
CA ASN A 372 -0.46 18.24 7.10
C ASN A 372 1.00 17.81 6.91
N ALA A 373 1.70 17.48 8.00
CA ALA A 373 3.06 16.98 7.94
C ALA A 373 3.15 15.75 7.02
N ALA A 374 4.05 15.82 6.04
CA ALA A 374 4.27 14.76 5.06
C ALA A 374 3.04 14.39 4.20
N LEU A 375 2.12 15.34 3.98
CA LEU A 375 0.93 15.17 3.14
C LEU A 375 1.28 14.57 1.77
N GLU A 376 2.37 14.99 1.14
CA GLU A 376 2.79 14.53 -0.18
C GLU A 376 3.18 13.05 -0.19
N TYR A 377 3.71 12.52 0.93
CA TYR A 377 3.96 11.08 1.08
C TYR A 377 2.67 10.30 1.31
N HIS A 378 1.70 10.86 2.04
CA HIS A 378 0.37 10.26 2.17
C HIS A 378 -0.38 10.22 0.83
N GLN A 379 -0.30 11.30 0.04
CA GLN A 379 -0.81 11.36 -1.33
C GLN A 379 -0.12 10.33 -2.23
N LEU A 380 1.21 10.17 -2.11
CA LEU A 380 1.96 9.16 -2.87
C LEU A 380 1.50 7.74 -2.53
N ALA A 381 1.41 7.41 -1.24
CA ALA A 381 0.94 6.10 -0.78
C ALA A 381 -0.46 5.79 -1.31
N PHE A 382 -1.36 6.75 -1.19
CA PHE A 382 -2.72 6.62 -1.71
C PHE A 382 -2.73 6.42 -3.24
N SER A 383 -2.06 7.31 -3.98
CA SER A 383 -2.03 7.28 -5.45
C SER A 383 -1.42 5.98 -5.97
N LEU A 384 -0.38 5.47 -5.32
CA LEU A 384 0.21 4.18 -5.65
C LEU A 384 -0.81 3.05 -5.50
N MET A 385 -1.51 2.96 -4.37
CA MET A 385 -2.50 1.90 -4.14
C MET A 385 -3.67 1.96 -5.12
N MET A 386 -4.15 3.16 -5.46
CA MET A 386 -5.19 3.33 -6.49
C MET A 386 -4.70 2.87 -7.87
N GLN A 387 -3.46 3.21 -8.25
CA GLN A 387 -2.90 2.79 -9.54
C GLN A 387 -2.70 1.28 -9.63
N ILE A 388 -2.17 0.65 -8.57
CA ILE A 388 -2.03 -0.82 -8.52
C ILE A 388 -3.40 -1.48 -8.70
N SER A 389 -4.40 -1.01 -7.97
CA SER A 389 -5.76 -1.54 -8.01
C SER A 389 -6.41 -1.38 -9.40
N LYS A 390 -6.22 -0.23 -10.06
CA LYS A 390 -6.72 0.00 -11.42
C LYS A 390 -6.08 -0.94 -12.44
N GLN A 391 -4.77 -1.17 -12.34
CA GLN A 391 -4.06 -2.08 -13.24
C GLN A 391 -4.58 -3.51 -13.10
N THR A 392 -4.78 -4.00 -11.88
CA THR A 392 -5.28 -5.37 -11.66
C THR A 392 -6.72 -5.58 -12.14
N GLU A 393 -7.61 -4.58 -12.00
CA GLU A 393 -8.96 -4.64 -12.59
C GLU A 393 -8.90 -4.80 -14.12
N SER A 394 -8.06 -4.02 -14.80
CA SER A 394 -7.87 -4.11 -16.25
C SER A 394 -7.25 -5.44 -16.69
N VAL A 395 -6.31 -5.99 -15.90
CA VAL A 395 -5.69 -7.29 -16.16
C VAL A 395 -6.70 -8.43 -15.99
N ILE A 396 -7.62 -8.34 -15.02
CA ILE A 396 -8.67 -9.34 -14.80
C ILE A 396 -9.77 -9.26 -15.87
N THR A 397 -10.05 -8.06 -16.41
CA THR A 397 -11.06 -7.89 -17.48
C THR A 397 -10.54 -8.16 -18.90
N LEU A 398 -9.23 -8.37 -19.08
CA LEU A 398 -8.60 -8.73 -20.35
C LEU A 398 -8.17 -10.22 -20.43
N GLY A 399 -8.64 -11.05 -19.48
CA GLY A 399 -8.35 -12.49 -19.40
C GLY A 399 -9.37 -13.38 -20.09
#